data_AF-A0A314YEU1-F1
#
_entry.id   AF-A0A314YEU1-F1
#
_cell.length_a   1.000
_cell.length_b   1.000
_cell.length_c   1.000
_cell.angle_alpha   90.00
_cell.angle_beta   90.00
_cell.angle_gamma   90.00
#
_symmetry.space_group_name_H-M   'P 1'
#
loop_
_entity.id
_entity.type
_entity.pdbx_description
1 polymer ?
#
loop_
_entity_poly.entity_id
_entity_poly.type
_entity_poly.pdbx_seq_one_letter_code
_entity_poly.pdbx_strand_id
1 'polypeptide(L)'
;MSSTRYDEGRKKIIAYYTRQKSPVPHCRWKMPSPEGVDTVVVLKRPDPLRWQKSPRRDCCRILPSQKNTTMYLMIDYCRVGEILEGCRNKINGKF
;
A
#
# COMPACT_ATOMS: atom_id res chain seq x y z
N MET A 1 -13.72 6.23 6.00
CA MET A 1 -13.18 6.45 7.36
C MET A 1 -11.83 5.75 7.44
N SER A 2 -10.82 6.36 8.05
CA SER A 2 -9.49 5.74 8.22
C SER A 2 -9.19 5.55 9.71
N SER A 3 -8.43 4.52 10.04
CA SER A 3 -7.97 4.27 11.41
C SER A 3 -6.54 3.76 11.41
N THR A 4 -5.80 4.03 12.48
CA THR A 4 -4.42 3.55 12.64
C THR A 4 -4.26 3.03 14.05
N ARG A 5 -3.57 1.89 14.20
CA ARG A 5 -3.26 1.28 15.50
C ARG A 5 -1.88 0.65 15.49
N TYR A 6 -1.26 0.56 16.66
CA TYR A 6 -0.07 -0.24 16.85
C TYR A 6 -0.47 -1.66 17.26
N ASP A 7 0.13 -2.66 16.62
CA ASP A 7 -0.02 -4.08 16.94
C ASP A 7 1.25 -4.54 17.65
N GLU A 8 1.13 -4.73 18.97
CA GLU A 8 2.22 -5.16 19.86
C GLU A 8 2.78 -6.53 19.48
N GLY A 9 1.90 -7.49 19.18
CA GLY A 9 2.30 -8.87 18.84
C GLY A 9 3.13 -8.93 17.56
N ARG A 10 2.85 -8.06 16.59
CA ARG A 10 3.59 -7.95 15.33
C ARG A 10 4.67 -6.87 15.33
N LYS A 11 4.72 -6.03 16.38
CA LYS A 11 5.56 -4.82 16.47
C LYS A 11 5.42 -3.92 15.24
N LYS A 12 4.21 -3.77 14.71
CA LYS A 12 3.91 -3.01 13.48
C LYS A 12 2.76 -2.04 13.67
N ILE A 13 2.83 -0.92 12.97
CA ILE A 13 1.69 -0.01 12.81
C ILE A 13 0.81 -0.56 11.70
N ILE A 14 -0.48 -0.69 11.99
CA ILE A 14 -1.51 -1.12 11.06
C ILE A 14 -2.46 0.04 10.81
N ALA A 15 -2.51 0.52 9.57
CA ALA A 15 -3.44 1.56 9.14
C ALA A 15 -4.47 0.98 8.17
N TYR A 16 -5.74 1.30 8.40
CA TYR A 16 -6.86 0.91 7.58
C TYR A 16 -7.37 2.15 6.83
N TYR A 17 -7.38 2.08 5.51
CA TYR A 17 -7.93 3.10 4.64
C TYR A 17 -9.11 2.51 3.89
N THR A 18 -10.32 2.95 4.23
CA THR A 18 -11.52 2.56 3.51
C THR A 18 -11.81 3.58 2.42
N ARG A 19 -12.03 3.11 1.19
CA ARG A 19 -12.38 3.93 0.05
C ARG A 19 -13.70 4.66 0.33
N GLN A 20 -13.70 5.98 0.12
CA GLN A 20 -14.93 6.73 0.04
C GLN A 20 -15.53 6.49 -1.35
N LYS A 21 -16.77 5.99 -1.39
CA LYS A 21 -17.46 5.74 -2.66
C LYS A 21 -17.98 7.07 -3.21
N SER A 22 -17.42 7.50 -4.34
CA SER A 22 -17.86 8.64 -5.12
C SER A 22 -17.92 8.23 -6.60
N PRO A 23 -18.67 8.96 -7.45
CA PRO A 23 -18.63 8.74 -8.89
C PRO A 23 -17.19 8.78 -9.40
N VAL A 24 -16.79 7.75 -10.13
CA VAL A 24 -15.42 7.64 -10.66
C VAL A 24 -15.36 8.42 -11.97
N PRO A 25 -14.43 9.37 -12.12
CA PRO A 25 -14.28 10.12 -13.37
C PRO A 25 -13.84 9.18 -14.49
N HIS A 26 -14.16 9.54 -15.73
CA HIS A 26 -13.74 8.76 -16.89
C HIS A 26 -12.20 8.64 -16.95
N CYS A 27 -11.70 7.41 -16.92
CA CYS A 27 -10.27 7.12 -16.99
C CYS A 27 -9.84 6.94 -18.46
N ARG A 28 -9.07 7.91 -19.00
CA ARG A 28 -8.48 7.80 -20.35
C ARG A 28 -7.31 6.81 -20.40
N TRP A 29 -6.67 6.61 -19.25
CA TRP A 29 -5.54 5.69 -19.15
C TRP A 29 -6.07 4.27 -19.07
N LYS A 30 -5.54 3.37 -19.90
CA LYS A 30 -5.92 1.94 -19.93
C LYS A 30 -5.41 1.18 -18.69
N MET A 31 -5.44 1.81 -17.51
CA MET A 31 -5.10 1.18 -16.25
C MET A 31 -6.33 0.47 -15.68
N PRO A 32 -6.13 -0.67 -15.01
CA PRO A 32 -7.23 -1.36 -14.36
C PRO A 32 -7.84 -0.48 -13.26
N SER A 33 -9.17 -0.48 -13.17
CA SER A 33 -9.90 0.36 -12.21
C SER A 33 -9.63 -0.11 -10.78
N PRO A 34 -9.36 0.82 -9.83
CA PRO A 34 -9.23 0.49 -8.41
C PRO A 34 -10.60 0.22 -7.74
N GLU A 35 -11.71 0.26 -8.49
CA GLU A 35 -13.07 0.08 -7.95
C GLU A 35 -13.29 -1.25 -7.24
N GLY A 36 -12.54 -2.29 -7.58
CA GLY A 36 -12.59 -3.57 -6.90
C GLY A 36 -12.00 -3.55 -5.49
N VAL A 37 -11.26 -2.49 -5.10
CA VAL A 37 -10.61 -2.36 -3.79
C VAL A 37 -11.40 -1.40 -2.92
N ASP A 38 -11.94 -1.92 -1.82
CA ASP A 38 -12.68 -1.12 -0.84
C ASP A 38 -11.84 -0.76 0.37
N THR A 39 -10.87 -1.59 0.74
CA THR A 39 -10.01 -1.35 1.90
C THR A 39 -8.55 -1.60 1.57
N VAL A 40 -7.69 -0.66 1.97
CA VAL A 40 -6.24 -0.81 1.92
C VAL A 40 -5.73 -0.90 3.36
N VAL A 41 -5.06 -1.99 3.67
CA VAL A 41 -4.42 -2.23 4.98
C VAL A 41 -2.92 -2.03 4.82
N VAL A 42 -2.39 -1.01 5.46
CA VAL A 42 -0.97 -0.67 5.44
C VAL A 42 -0.30 -1.18 6.70
N LEU A 43 0.72 -2.00 6.52
CA LEU A 43 1.59 -2.54 7.56
C LEU A 43 2.92 -1.80 7.50
N LYS A 44 3.27 -1.05 8.54
CA LYS A 44 4.50 -0.26 8.59
C LYS A 44 5.30 -0.57 9.85
N ARG A 45 6.62 -0.70 9.71
CA ARG A 45 7.52 -0.76 10.87
C ARG A 45 7.64 0.63 11.53
N PRO A 46 7.53 0.75 12.87
CA PRO A 46 7.84 2.00 13.55
C PRO A 46 9.27 2.45 13.26
N ASP A 47 9.45 3.74 12.97
CA ASP A 47 10.76 4.36 12.85
C ASP A 47 10.72 5.76 13.50
N PRO A 48 11.02 5.85 14.81
CA PRO A 48 11.00 7.12 15.54
C PRO A 48 11.98 8.16 14.98
N LEU A 49 13.07 7.70 14.36
CA LEU A 49 14.13 8.55 13.83
C LEU A 49 13.96 8.82 12.33
N ARG A 50 12.79 8.49 11.75
CA ARG A 50 12.53 8.57 10.29
C ARG A 50 12.89 9.92 9.68
N TRP A 51 12.63 11.00 10.41
CA TRP A 51 12.85 12.37 9.93
C TRP A 51 14.31 12.82 9.96
N GLN A 52 15.13 12.20 10.82
CA GLN A 52 16.55 12.48 10.99
C GLN A 52 17.44 11.72 9.99
N LYS A 53 16.86 10.74 9.28
CA LYS A 53 17.57 9.90 8.31
C LYS A 53 17.39 10.41 6.88
N SER A 54 18.49 10.56 6.16
CA SER A 54 18.54 10.72 4.70
C SER A 54 19.16 9.47 4.08
N PRO A 55 18.70 9.02 2.88
CA PRO A 55 17.54 9.47 2.11
C PRO A 55 16.23 8.81 2.58
N ARG A 56 15.11 9.52 2.43
CA ARG A 56 13.80 9.09 2.93
C ARG A 56 13.10 8.06 2.01
N ARG A 57 13.79 7.02 1.56
CA ARG A 57 13.25 6.01 0.64
C ARG A 57 12.71 4.80 1.41
N ASP A 58 11.39 4.67 1.44
CA ASP A 58 10.71 3.44 1.86
C ASP A 58 10.18 2.71 0.61
N CYS A 59 10.24 1.39 0.60
CA CYS A 59 9.71 0.55 -0.47
C CYS A 59 8.39 -0.09 -0.05
N CYS A 60 7.43 -0.09 -0.97
CA CYS A 60 6.12 -0.68 -0.78
C CYS A 60 6.06 -2.06 -1.43
N ARG A 61 5.50 -3.05 -0.74
CA ARG A 61 5.29 -4.40 -1.26
C ARG A 61 3.83 -4.80 -1.09
N ILE A 62 3.20 -5.28 -2.16
CA ILE A 62 1.85 -5.81 -2.11
C ILE A 62 1.92 -7.22 -1.54
N LEU A 63 1.11 -7.51 -0.52
CA LEU A 63 0.99 -8.83 0.07
C LEU A 63 -0.23 -9.57 -0.50
N PRO A 64 -0.18 -10.91 -0.59
CA PRO A 64 -1.34 -11.69 -0.97
C PRO A 64 -2.51 -11.44 -0.01
N SER A 65 -3.71 -11.25 -0.57
CA SER A 65 -4.94 -11.07 0.19
C SER A 65 -5.87 -12.23 -0.07
N GLN A 66 -6.50 -12.75 0.98
CA GLN A 66 -7.58 -13.73 0.86
C GLN A 66 -8.93 -13.07 0.51
N LYS A 67 -9.02 -11.73 0.65
CA LYS A 67 -10.24 -10.97 0.36
C LYS A 67 -10.01 -10.12 -0.89
N ASN A 68 -10.81 -10.37 -1.93
CA ASN A 68 -10.67 -9.69 -3.22
C ASN A 68 -10.82 -8.16 -3.13
N THR A 69 -11.55 -7.66 -2.12
CA THR A 69 -11.79 -6.22 -1.90
C THR A 69 -10.80 -5.55 -0.96
N THR A 70 -9.89 -6.32 -0.35
CA THR A 70 -8.90 -5.81 0.60
C THR A 70 -7.50 -5.96 0.05
N MET A 71 -6.76 -4.86 -0.06
CA MET A 71 -5.35 -4.87 -0.45
C MET A 71 -4.46 -4.71 0.78
N TYR A 72 -3.41 -5.51 0.89
CA TYR A 72 -2.41 -5.37 1.94
C TYR A 72 -1.12 -4.80 1.37
N LEU A 73 -0.62 -3.73 1.98
CA LEU A 73 0.63 -3.07 1.62
C LEU A 73 1.59 -3.14 2.80
N MET A 74 2.80 -3.65 2.57
CA MET A 74 3.90 -3.59 3.52
C MET A 74 4.86 -2.46 3.15
N ILE A 75 5.11 -1.56 4.09
CA ILE A 75 6.09 -0.49 3.97
C ILE A 75 7.29 -0.84 4.86
N ASP A 76 8.44 -0.97 4.23
CA ASP A 76 9.72 -1.26 4.87
C ASP A 76 10.85 -0.56 4.09
N TYR A 77 12.08 -0.63 4.60
CA TYR A 77 13.26 -0.19 3.86
C TYR A 77 13.38 -0.91 2.52
N CYS A 78 13.91 -0.19 1.53
CA CYS A 78 14.27 -0.77 0.25
C CYS A 78 15.43 -1.76 0.41
N ARG A 79 15.35 -2.89 -0.29
CA ARG A 79 16.47 -3.83 -0.38
C ARG A 79 17.55 -3.24 -1.28
N VAL A 80 18.78 -3.73 -1.14
CA VAL A 80 19.89 -3.35 -2.02
C VAL A 80 19.51 -3.68 -3.47
N GLY A 81 19.59 -2.67 -4.35
CA GLY A 81 19.25 -2.81 -5.76
C GLY A 81 17.75 -2.76 -6.10
N GLU A 82 16.85 -2.56 -5.13
CA GLU A 82 15.45 -2.25 -5.45
C GLU A 82 15.36 -0.85 -6.07
N ILE A 83 15.04 -0.81 -7.36
CA ILE A 83 14.78 0.41 -8.12
C ILE A 83 13.26 0.66 -8.09
N LEU A 84 12.85 1.92 -7.98
CA LEU A 84 11.45 2.31 -8.13
C LEU A 84 11.07 2.18 -9.63
N GLU A 85 10.82 0.96 -10.11
CA GLU A 85 10.16 0.78 -11.39
C GLU A 85 8.76 1.39 -11.27
N GLY A 86 8.44 2.37 -12.12
CA GLY A 86 7.17 3.09 -12.08
C GLY A 86 5.97 2.12 -12.08
N CYS A 87 4.88 2.49 -11.39
CA CYS A 87 3.68 1.66 -11.17
C CYS A 87 3.19 0.95 -12.43
N ARG A 88 3.74 -0.24 -12.71
CA ARG A 88 3.17 -1.21 -13.64
C ARG A 88 2.15 -2.01 -12.82
N ASN A 89 0.93 -1.49 -12.76
CA ASN A 89 -0.18 -2.11 -12.04
C ASN A 89 -0.48 -3.49 -12.62
N LYS A 90 -0.03 -4.56 -11.95
CA LYS A 90 -0.42 -5.92 -12.25
C LYS A 90 -1.72 -6.21 -11.50
N ILE A 91 -2.86 -6.00 -12.15
CA ILE A 91 -4.16 -6.46 -11.64
C ILE A 91 -4.58 -7.63 -12.54
N ASN A 92 -4.86 -8.79 -11.94
CA ASN A 92 -5.27 -10.04 -12.61
C ASN A 92 -4.24 -10.69 -13.55
N GLY A 93 -2.95 -10.56 -13.28
CA GLY A 93 -1.94 -11.43 -13.90
C GLY A 93 -1.68 -11.20 -15.40
N LYS A 94 -2.28 -10.20 -16.05
CA LYS A 94 -1.96 -9.80 -17.42
C LYS A 94 -1.14 -8.51 -17.45
N PHE A 95 -0.19 -8.47 -18.39
CA PHE A 95 0.57 -7.29 -18.76
C PHE A 95 -0.27 -6.37 -19.64
#